data_AF-W7MV10-F1
#
_entry.id   AF-W7MV10-F1
#
_cell.length_a   1.000
_cell.length_b   1.000
_cell.length_c   1.000
_cell.angle_alpha   90.00
_cell.angle_beta   90.00
_cell.angle_gamma   90.00
#
_symmetry.space_group_name_H-M   'P 1'
#
loop_
_entity.id
_entity.type
_entity.pdbx_description
1 polymer ?
#
loop_
_entity_poly.entity_id
_entity_poly.type
_entity_poly.pdbx_seq_one_letter_code
_entity_poly.pdbx_strand_id
1 'polypeptide(L)'
;MFIALFNLMNFASSSYELIVQNSLDPNATVARRGLLHRYPSFLTTKVQPKCQPVTLPVNSDFFTNNAALTYTLTSVWERGKEGQRVISPALTYHRNILQNCSVHSVEIDFDSLDRAGKQIGFCEWGAVLRSYITCKTDTPAGEVFFNMTQTYDYVPDTISFDSLHKFQGTGFLSRNRTTQASLWWGESLMPTFWGEVTLMLQDQRGAIKDDDDKIGLNKGTVSFTINDTYSNIEDPGVFSLDYRFYGSKIYEVACCPNLPLPLTAKALDRSDTYSNVWLKADSLGKAAYSAILVDLGQKAAPKSNILTDAKLLTRYTENLSTTRMANLRSGPANDSYSALQKTTGKLGIIPSLSSLRRTSVRSRGSSRQGILSLLSL
;
A
#
# COMPACT_ATOMS: atom_id res chain seq x y z
N MET A 1 -60.42 5.70 22.87
CA MET A 1 -59.09 6.20 23.28
C MET A 1 -57.98 5.14 23.16
N PHE A 2 -58.18 3.90 23.63
CA PHE A 2 -57.17 2.82 23.55
C PHE A 2 -56.75 2.43 22.11
N ILE A 3 -57.70 2.37 21.18
CA ILE A 3 -57.43 1.98 19.77
C ILE A 3 -56.54 3.02 19.06
N ALA A 4 -56.77 4.31 19.31
CA ALA A 4 -55.96 5.39 18.76
C ALA A 4 -54.51 5.32 19.26
N LEU A 5 -54.31 5.03 20.55
CA LEU A 5 -52.98 4.89 21.15
C LEU A 5 -52.24 3.66 20.61
N PHE A 6 -52.96 2.55 20.42
CA PHE A 6 -52.40 1.31 19.89
C PHE A 6 -52.00 1.44 18.41
N ASN A 7 -52.83 2.12 17.61
CA ASN A 7 -52.50 2.44 16.21
C ASN A 7 -51.32 3.42 16.11
N LEU A 8 -51.22 4.40 17.01
CA LEU A 8 -50.10 5.34 17.04
C LEU A 8 -48.79 4.65 17.46
N MET A 9 -48.84 3.70 18.40
CA MET A 9 -47.70 2.85 18.77
C MET A 9 -47.28 1.92 17.63
N ASN A 10 -48.22 1.30 16.93
CA ASN A 10 -47.93 0.46 15.76
C ASN A 10 -47.37 1.29 14.59
N PHE A 11 -47.88 2.49 14.35
CA PHE A 11 -47.34 3.40 13.34
C PHE A 11 -45.92 3.86 13.69
N ALA A 12 -45.66 4.23 14.95
CA ALA A 12 -44.33 4.62 15.41
C ALA A 12 -43.31 3.46 15.38
N SER A 13 -43.77 2.22 15.53
CA SER A 13 -42.94 1.01 15.48
C SER A 13 -42.72 0.44 14.07
N SER A 14 -43.48 0.90 13.07
CA SER A 14 -43.33 0.49 11.67
C SER A 14 -42.73 1.58 10.76
N SER A 15 -42.77 2.85 11.16
CA SER A 15 -42.28 4.01 10.38
C SER A 15 -40.81 4.37 10.59
N TYR A 16 -39.94 3.40 10.89
CA TYR A 16 -38.50 3.67 10.98
C TYR A 16 -37.70 2.94 9.91
N GLU A 17 -36.95 3.71 9.14
CA GLU A 17 -35.87 3.17 8.32
C GLU A 17 -34.59 3.06 9.14
N LEU A 18 -34.00 1.87 9.12
CA LEU A 18 -32.68 1.60 9.67
C LEU A 18 -31.66 2.03 8.62
N ILE A 19 -31.12 3.23 8.77
CA ILE A 19 -30.02 3.76 7.98
C ILE A 19 -28.72 3.11 8.43
N VAL A 20 -27.96 2.63 7.46
CA VAL A 20 -26.59 2.20 7.66
C VAL A 20 -25.68 3.42 7.83
N GLN A 21 -25.06 3.57 9.01
CA GLN A 21 -24.07 4.58 9.35
C GLN A 21 -22.69 3.97 9.50
N ASN A 22 -21.65 4.69 9.12
CA ASN A 22 -20.27 4.21 9.24
C ASN A 22 -19.72 4.51 10.62
N SER A 23 -19.04 3.55 11.25
CA SER A 23 -18.35 3.82 12.52
C SER A 23 -16.95 3.25 12.60
N LEU A 24 -16.02 4.14 12.93
CA LEU A 24 -14.65 3.78 13.25
C LEU A 24 -14.56 3.06 14.59
N ASP A 25 -15.46 3.26 15.55
CA ASP A 25 -15.42 2.62 16.86
C ASP A 25 -16.70 1.80 17.14
N PRO A 26 -16.70 0.49 16.82
CA PRO A 26 -17.87 -0.34 17.01
C PRO A 26 -18.27 -0.44 18.49
N ASN A 27 -17.30 -0.43 19.41
CA ASN A 27 -17.58 -0.52 20.84
C ASN A 27 -18.21 0.76 21.37
N ALA A 28 -17.64 1.93 21.04
CA ALA A 28 -18.24 3.21 21.41
C ALA A 28 -19.60 3.43 20.74
N THR A 29 -19.83 2.87 19.56
CA THR A 29 -21.08 3.04 18.81
C THR A 29 -22.20 2.14 19.30
N VAL A 30 -21.88 0.90 19.65
CA VAL A 30 -22.80 0.00 20.37
C VAL A 30 -23.09 0.55 21.77
N ALA A 31 -22.09 1.17 22.42
CA ALA A 31 -22.24 1.81 23.73
C ALA A 31 -22.97 3.16 23.68
N ARG A 32 -23.09 3.81 22.52
CA ARG A 32 -23.81 5.09 22.34
C ARG A 32 -25.32 4.84 22.44
N ARG A 33 -25.77 4.59 23.66
CA ARG A 33 -27.17 4.41 24.04
C ARG A 33 -27.90 5.74 23.88
N GLY A 34 -28.66 5.88 22.79
CA GLY A 34 -29.58 7.01 22.62
C GLY A 34 -30.69 7.02 23.67
N LEU A 35 -31.56 8.03 23.61
CA LEU A 35 -32.72 8.24 24.50
C LEU A 35 -33.62 7.00 24.70
N LEU A 36 -33.54 6.01 23.80
CA LEU A 36 -34.28 4.76 23.82
C LEU A 36 -33.88 3.78 24.94
N HIS A 37 -32.76 3.97 25.64
CA HIS A 37 -32.45 3.17 26.84
C HIS A 37 -33.56 3.25 27.91
N ARG A 38 -34.29 4.38 27.96
CA ARG A 38 -35.39 4.59 28.92
C ARG A 38 -36.68 3.86 28.55
N TYR A 39 -36.77 3.27 27.36
CA TYR A 39 -37.93 2.50 26.94
C TYR A 39 -37.78 1.01 27.28
N PRO A 40 -38.89 0.32 27.61
CA PRO A 40 -38.88 -1.10 27.90
C PRO A 40 -38.19 -1.93 26.80
N SER A 41 -37.43 -2.94 27.20
CA SER A 41 -36.60 -3.77 26.31
C SER A 41 -37.37 -4.38 25.15
N PHE A 42 -38.64 -4.76 25.34
CA PHE A 42 -39.49 -5.33 24.29
C PHE A 42 -39.81 -4.36 23.13
N LEU A 43 -39.70 -3.04 23.34
CA LEU A 43 -39.86 -2.01 22.30
C LEU A 43 -38.54 -1.63 21.61
N THR A 44 -37.40 -2.03 22.18
CA THR A 44 -36.06 -1.54 21.79
C THR A 44 -35.12 -2.63 21.29
N THR A 45 -35.47 -3.91 21.43
CA THR A 45 -34.67 -5.06 20.94
C THR A 45 -34.34 -5.00 19.45
N LYS A 46 -35.24 -4.45 18.62
CA LYS A 46 -35.01 -4.29 17.16
C LYS A 46 -34.23 -3.03 16.77
N VAL A 47 -33.99 -2.12 17.72
CA VAL A 47 -33.43 -0.78 17.48
C VAL A 47 -32.02 -0.63 18.06
N GLN A 48 -31.48 -1.70 18.67
CA GLN A 48 -30.10 -1.67 19.15
C GLN A 48 -29.12 -1.68 17.96
N PRO A 49 -28.15 -0.75 17.92
CA PRO A 49 -27.11 -0.74 16.90
C PRO A 49 -26.28 -2.03 17.04
N LYS A 50 -26.22 -2.82 15.97
CA LYS A 50 -25.30 -3.96 15.83
C LYS A 50 -24.23 -3.59 14.81
N CYS A 51 -22.97 -3.81 15.14
CA CYS A 51 -21.88 -3.72 14.19
C CYS A 51 -21.70 -5.09 13.54
N GLN A 52 -21.88 -5.16 12.22
CA GLN A 52 -21.59 -6.38 11.46
C GLN A 52 -20.13 -6.36 11.00
N PRO A 53 -19.44 -7.51 10.98
CA PRO A 53 -18.13 -7.61 10.36
C PRO A 53 -18.28 -7.33 8.86
N VAL A 54 -17.22 -6.79 8.26
CA VAL A 54 -17.19 -6.50 6.83
C VAL A 54 -16.53 -7.65 6.11
N THR A 55 -17.12 -8.08 5.01
CA THR A 55 -16.58 -9.15 4.17
C THR A 55 -15.94 -8.54 2.93
N LEU A 56 -14.63 -8.74 2.78
CA LEU A 56 -13.83 -8.30 1.65
C LEU A 56 -13.61 -9.47 0.70
N PRO A 57 -14.22 -9.48 -0.50
CA PRO A 57 -13.99 -10.54 -1.46
C PRO A 57 -12.54 -10.53 -1.96
N VAL A 58 -12.01 -11.69 -2.32
CA VAL A 58 -10.74 -11.77 -3.05
C VAL A 58 -10.83 -10.93 -4.34
N ASN A 59 -9.73 -10.29 -4.70
CA ASN A 59 -9.54 -9.28 -5.74
C ASN A 59 -10.16 -7.90 -5.45
N SER A 60 -10.54 -7.61 -4.20
CA SER A 60 -10.92 -6.26 -3.78
C SER A 60 -9.73 -5.44 -3.32
N ASP A 61 -9.84 -4.11 -3.46
CA ASP A 61 -8.92 -3.16 -2.84
C ASP A 61 -8.97 -3.26 -1.32
N PHE A 62 -7.79 -3.23 -0.71
CA PHE A 62 -7.56 -3.27 0.71
C PHE A 62 -6.75 -2.03 1.11
N PHE A 63 -7.24 -1.31 2.11
CA PHE A 63 -6.62 -0.10 2.64
C PHE A 63 -6.32 -0.25 4.12
N THR A 64 -5.33 0.48 4.59
CA THR A 64 -4.96 0.58 6.01
C THR A 64 -5.47 1.89 6.61
N ASN A 65 -5.57 1.98 7.93
CA ASN A 65 -5.81 3.24 8.65
C ASN A 65 -4.66 4.24 8.52
N ASN A 66 -3.46 3.76 8.20
CA ASN A 66 -2.32 4.58 7.86
C ASN A 66 -2.50 5.24 6.48
N ALA A 67 -3.24 4.59 5.58
CA ALA A 67 -3.63 5.07 4.26
C ALA A 67 -2.43 5.56 3.45
N ALA A 68 -1.28 4.88 3.53
CA ALA A 68 -0.21 5.15 2.60
C ALA A 68 -0.50 4.42 1.29
N LEU A 69 -0.45 3.09 1.27
CA LEU A 69 -0.48 2.32 0.02
C LEU A 69 -1.84 1.68 -0.22
N THR A 70 -2.11 1.39 -1.49
CA THR A 70 -3.26 0.56 -1.91
C THR A 70 -2.78 -0.87 -2.12
N TYR A 71 -3.55 -1.82 -1.60
CA TYR A 71 -3.31 -3.25 -1.74
C TYR A 71 -4.48 -3.92 -2.44
N THR A 72 -4.25 -5.06 -3.07
CA THR A 72 -5.30 -5.93 -3.60
C THR A 72 -5.25 -7.26 -2.85
N LEU A 73 -6.36 -7.67 -2.26
CA LEU A 73 -6.48 -8.95 -1.56
C LEU A 73 -6.47 -10.08 -2.60
N THR A 74 -5.54 -11.02 -2.54
CA THR A 74 -5.39 -12.07 -3.59
C THR A 74 -5.73 -13.48 -3.11
N SER A 75 -5.65 -13.75 -1.80
CA SER A 75 -6.01 -15.05 -1.24
C SER A 75 -6.31 -14.93 0.25
N VAL A 76 -7.21 -15.78 0.76
CA VAL A 76 -7.55 -15.86 2.19
C VAL A 76 -7.65 -17.33 2.56
N TRP A 77 -7.07 -17.71 3.71
CA TRP A 77 -7.17 -19.07 4.22
C TRP A 77 -7.08 -19.14 5.74
N GLU A 78 -7.63 -20.19 6.29
CA GLU A 78 -7.58 -20.52 7.72
C GLU A 78 -6.84 -21.85 7.92
N ARG A 79 -6.34 -22.09 9.14
CA ARG A 79 -5.75 -23.37 9.51
C ARG A 79 -6.87 -24.31 9.99
N GLY A 80 -7.16 -25.34 9.21
CA GLY A 80 -8.13 -26.37 9.56
C GLY A 80 -7.68 -27.27 10.72
N LYS A 81 -8.56 -28.17 11.17
CA LYS A 81 -8.37 -29.04 12.35
C LYS A 81 -7.14 -29.95 12.29
N GLU A 82 -6.62 -30.24 11.10
CA GLU A 82 -5.44 -31.08 10.86
C GLU A 82 -4.27 -30.30 10.24
N GLY A 83 -4.27 -28.97 10.36
CA GLY A 83 -3.23 -28.11 9.77
C GLY A 83 -3.40 -27.85 8.26
N GLN A 84 -4.40 -28.45 7.62
CA GLN A 84 -4.73 -28.17 6.21
C GLN A 84 -5.19 -26.72 6.02
N ARG A 85 -4.83 -26.12 4.88
CA ARG A 85 -5.29 -24.77 4.51
C ARG A 85 -6.72 -24.83 3.99
N VAL A 86 -7.65 -24.20 4.69
CA VAL A 86 -9.04 -24.04 4.25
C VAL A 86 -9.13 -22.69 3.55
N ILE A 87 -9.27 -22.71 2.23
CA ILE A 87 -9.35 -21.49 1.41
C ILE A 87 -10.72 -20.84 1.60
N SER A 88 -10.72 -19.53 1.78
CA SER A 88 -11.93 -18.73 1.91
C SER A 88 -12.03 -17.72 0.75
N PRO A 89 -13.20 -17.51 0.15
CA PRO A 89 -13.36 -16.59 -0.99
C PRO A 89 -13.33 -15.12 -0.57
N ALA A 90 -13.34 -14.85 0.74
CA ALA A 90 -13.36 -13.50 1.28
C ALA A 90 -12.72 -13.42 2.67
N LEU A 91 -12.18 -12.26 3.01
CA LEU A 91 -11.70 -11.92 4.33
C LEU A 91 -12.84 -11.31 5.15
N THR A 92 -13.24 -11.98 6.21
CA THR A 92 -14.19 -11.40 7.18
C THR A 92 -13.40 -10.65 8.24
N TYR A 93 -13.67 -9.35 8.37
CA TYR A 93 -12.86 -8.43 9.17
C TYR A 93 -13.70 -7.65 10.17
N HIS A 94 -13.17 -7.49 11.40
CA HIS A 94 -13.81 -6.74 12.49
C HIS A 94 -12.82 -5.83 13.24
N ARG A 95 -12.17 -4.90 12.52
CA ARG A 95 -11.21 -3.94 13.10
C ARG A 95 -10.04 -4.63 13.83
N ASN A 96 -9.64 -5.80 13.36
CA ASN A 96 -8.51 -6.55 13.90
C ASN A 96 -7.17 -5.91 13.49
N ILE A 97 -6.16 -5.99 14.34
CA ILE A 97 -4.82 -5.52 14.03
C ILE A 97 -4.15 -6.49 13.05
N LEU A 98 -3.50 -5.92 12.03
CA LEU A 98 -2.68 -6.68 11.11
C LEU A 98 -1.40 -7.12 11.82
N GLN A 99 -1.14 -8.42 11.83
CA GLN A 99 0.00 -9.02 12.51
C GLN A 99 0.79 -9.90 11.55
N ASN A 100 2.06 -10.09 11.86
CA ASN A 100 2.98 -10.99 11.14
C ASN A 100 2.89 -10.80 9.63
N CYS A 101 2.83 -9.55 9.17
CA CYS A 101 2.90 -9.26 7.75
C CYS A 101 4.35 -9.36 7.27
N SER A 102 4.58 -10.17 6.26
CA SER A 102 5.88 -10.35 5.60
C SER A 102 5.75 -10.05 4.12
N VAL A 103 6.68 -9.26 3.59
CA VAL A 103 6.89 -9.12 2.15
C VAL A 103 7.77 -10.30 1.71
N HIS A 104 7.36 -11.04 0.69
CA HIS A 104 8.11 -12.21 0.18
C HIS A 104 8.97 -11.87 -1.02
N SER A 105 8.46 -10.99 -1.87
CA SER A 105 9.17 -10.50 -3.04
C SER A 105 8.70 -9.11 -3.45
N VAL A 106 9.59 -8.41 -4.13
CA VAL A 106 9.34 -7.13 -4.81
C VAL A 106 9.80 -7.30 -6.25
N GLU A 107 8.91 -7.08 -7.20
CA GLU A 107 9.21 -7.10 -8.63
C GLU A 107 9.15 -5.68 -9.17
N ILE A 108 10.06 -5.36 -10.07
CA ILE A 108 10.13 -4.07 -10.74
C ILE A 108 10.12 -4.34 -12.24
N ASP A 109 9.00 -3.98 -12.88
CA ASP A 109 8.83 -4.05 -14.33
C ASP A 109 9.22 -2.70 -14.93
N PHE A 110 10.14 -2.74 -15.90
CA PHE A 110 10.63 -1.59 -16.64
C PHE A 110 10.08 -1.60 -18.06
N ASP A 111 9.62 -0.43 -18.50
CA ASP A 111 9.16 -0.22 -19.87
C ASP A 111 9.68 1.12 -20.42
N SER A 112 9.87 1.20 -21.73
CA SER A 112 10.32 2.40 -22.43
C SER A 112 9.34 2.82 -23.52
N LEU A 113 9.47 2.28 -24.73
CA LEU A 113 8.76 2.74 -25.94
C LEU A 113 7.26 2.42 -25.95
N ASP A 114 6.80 1.46 -25.15
CA ASP A 114 5.37 1.12 -25.07
C ASP A 114 4.60 2.03 -24.11
N ARG A 115 5.28 3.01 -23.49
CA ARG A 115 4.66 3.99 -22.59
C ARG A 115 3.96 5.09 -23.38
N ALA A 116 2.89 5.64 -22.80
CA ALA A 116 2.16 6.74 -23.40
C ALA A 116 3.05 7.99 -23.53
N GLY A 117 2.87 8.78 -24.60
CA GLY A 117 3.71 9.96 -24.86
C GLY A 117 3.77 10.97 -23.69
N LYS A 118 2.69 11.09 -22.92
CA LYS A 118 2.65 11.91 -21.71
C LYS A 118 3.55 11.38 -20.58
N GLN A 119 3.73 10.07 -20.48
CA GLN A 119 4.65 9.44 -19.52
C GLN A 119 6.10 9.63 -19.95
N ILE A 120 6.37 9.52 -21.26
CA ILE A 120 7.70 9.76 -21.86
C ILE A 120 8.18 11.19 -21.55
N GLY A 121 7.27 12.17 -21.50
CA GLY A 121 7.58 13.53 -21.08
C GLY A 121 8.26 13.62 -19.71
N PHE A 122 7.95 12.73 -18.77
CA PHE A 122 8.57 12.69 -17.44
C PHE A 122 9.95 12.03 -17.46
N CYS A 123 10.06 10.87 -18.09
CA CYS A 123 11.29 10.11 -18.32
C CYS A 123 10.99 9.08 -19.41
N GLU A 124 11.96 8.76 -20.26
CA GLU A 124 11.79 7.77 -21.32
C GLU A 124 11.45 6.39 -20.74
N TRP A 125 12.17 5.99 -19.69
CA TRP A 125 11.92 4.76 -18.96
C TRP A 125 10.94 4.97 -17.80
N GLY A 126 10.13 3.96 -17.56
CA GLY A 126 9.24 3.87 -16.40
C GLY A 126 9.49 2.58 -15.63
N ALA A 127 9.07 2.57 -14.38
CA ALA A 127 9.08 1.38 -13.54
C ALA A 127 7.72 1.19 -12.86
N VAL A 128 7.26 -0.05 -12.78
CA VAL A 128 6.08 -0.44 -12.00
C VAL A 128 6.53 -1.46 -10.98
N LEU A 129 6.33 -1.15 -9.69
CA LEU A 129 6.66 -2.06 -8.61
C LEU A 129 5.45 -2.92 -8.26
N ARG A 130 5.68 -4.21 -8.05
CA ARG A 130 4.69 -5.14 -7.49
C ARG A 130 5.30 -5.89 -6.31
N SER A 131 4.68 -5.80 -5.15
CA SER A 131 5.14 -6.49 -3.95
C SER A 131 4.13 -7.55 -3.51
N TYR A 132 4.63 -8.71 -3.09
CA TYR A 132 3.82 -9.84 -2.66
C TYR A 132 3.93 -10.02 -1.16
N ILE A 133 2.79 -9.96 -0.48
CA ILE A 133 2.71 -9.85 0.97
C ILE A 133 1.80 -10.94 1.51
N THR A 134 2.18 -11.55 2.62
CA THR A 134 1.27 -12.35 3.46
C THR A 134 1.10 -11.68 4.80
N CYS A 135 -0.11 -11.67 5.32
CA CYS A 135 -0.45 -11.16 6.64
C CYS A 135 -1.28 -12.18 7.42
N LYS A 136 -1.33 -11.98 8.75
CA LYS A 136 -2.21 -12.68 9.66
C LYS A 136 -3.14 -11.69 10.36
N THR A 137 -4.36 -12.12 10.63
CA THR A 137 -5.25 -11.47 11.59
C THR A 137 -5.84 -12.51 12.52
N ASP A 138 -6.00 -12.15 13.78
CA ASP A 138 -6.73 -12.99 14.74
C ASP A 138 -8.22 -12.65 14.67
N THR A 139 -9.06 -13.68 14.62
CA THR A 139 -10.53 -13.56 14.71
C THR A 139 -11.04 -14.42 15.87
N PRO A 140 -12.28 -14.22 16.35
CA PRO A 140 -12.87 -15.09 17.36
C PRO A 140 -12.94 -16.57 16.94
N ALA A 141 -12.94 -16.86 15.64
CA ALA A 141 -12.95 -18.23 15.10
C ALA A 141 -11.54 -18.84 14.98
N GLY A 142 -10.48 -18.04 15.07
CA GLY A 142 -9.10 -18.47 14.91
C GLY A 142 -8.25 -17.50 14.07
N GLU A 143 -7.04 -17.94 13.76
CA GLU A 143 -6.11 -17.20 12.90
C GLU A 143 -6.54 -17.29 11.43
N VAL A 144 -6.68 -16.13 10.79
CA VAL A 144 -6.91 -16.01 9.36
C VAL A 144 -5.65 -15.44 8.72
N PHE A 145 -5.19 -16.10 7.67
CA PHE A 145 -4.05 -15.69 6.87
C PHE A 145 -4.55 -15.21 5.51
N PHE A 146 -3.85 -14.24 4.93
CA PHE A 146 -4.23 -13.72 3.63
C PHE A 146 -3.04 -13.14 2.89
N ASN A 147 -3.11 -13.20 1.56
CA ASN A 147 -2.15 -12.61 0.66
C ASN A 147 -2.68 -11.31 0.09
N MET A 148 -1.75 -10.37 -0.09
CA MET A 148 -2.01 -9.11 -0.76
C MET A 148 -0.92 -8.84 -1.78
N THR A 149 -1.30 -8.16 -2.84
CA THR A 149 -0.36 -7.56 -3.79
C THR A 149 -0.44 -6.05 -3.66
N GLN A 150 0.72 -5.39 -3.62
CA GLN A 150 0.84 -3.95 -3.63
C GLN A 150 1.43 -3.52 -4.97
N THR A 151 0.76 -2.61 -5.67
CA THR A 151 1.28 -2.04 -6.93
C THR A 151 1.60 -0.57 -6.72
N TYR A 152 2.82 -0.15 -7.06
CA TYR A 152 3.23 1.26 -7.05
C TYR A 152 3.72 1.66 -8.44
N ASP A 153 3.05 2.64 -9.02
CA ASP A 153 3.44 3.30 -10.26
C ASP A 153 3.48 4.80 -10.01
N TYR A 154 4.67 5.39 -10.10
CA TYR A 154 4.85 6.82 -9.86
C TYR A 154 4.35 7.69 -11.02
N VAL A 155 4.39 7.17 -12.25
CA VAL A 155 4.00 7.89 -13.46
C VAL A 155 3.04 7.00 -14.27
N PRO A 156 1.79 6.84 -13.80
CA PRO A 156 0.83 5.97 -14.46
C PRO A 156 0.37 6.52 -15.81
N ASP A 157 -0.21 5.65 -16.63
CA ASP A 157 -0.80 5.98 -17.93
C ASP A 157 -2.01 6.92 -17.84
N THR A 158 -2.50 7.23 -16.63
CA THR A 158 -3.56 8.18 -16.35
C THR A 158 -3.05 9.58 -15.99
N ILE A 159 -1.73 9.76 -15.86
CA ILE A 159 -1.11 11.04 -15.47
C ILE A 159 -1.46 12.18 -16.42
N SER A 160 -1.53 13.41 -15.92
CA SER A 160 -1.67 14.62 -16.75
C SER A 160 -0.30 15.18 -17.11
N PHE A 161 -0.16 15.70 -18.32
CA PHE A 161 1.05 16.42 -18.74
C PHE A 161 1.24 17.73 -17.94
N ASP A 162 0.16 18.35 -17.45
CA ASP A 162 0.24 19.55 -16.60
C ASP A 162 0.96 19.32 -15.27
N SER A 163 1.17 18.05 -14.91
CA SER A 163 1.89 17.65 -13.71
C SER A 163 3.40 17.53 -13.92
N LEU A 164 3.93 17.82 -15.11
CA LEU A 164 5.37 17.83 -15.39
C LEU A 164 6.12 18.72 -14.39
N HIS A 165 7.29 18.25 -13.91
CA HIS A 165 8.11 18.91 -12.88
C HIS A 165 7.43 19.12 -11.51
N LYS A 166 6.21 18.61 -11.32
CA LYS A 166 5.51 18.63 -10.04
C LYS A 166 5.66 17.27 -9.35
N PHE A 167 5.65 17.29 -8.03
CA PHE A 167 5.50 16.08 -7.25
C PHE A 167 4.08 15.55 -7.43
N GLN A 168 3.95 14.30 -7.88
CA GLN A 168 2.64 13.71 -8.15
C GLN A 168 1.93 13.30 -6.85
N GLY A 169 2.69 12.67 -5.96
CA GLY A 169 2.20 11.96 -4.78
C GLY A 169 1.01 11.05 -5.06
N THR A 170 0.95 10.52 -6.28
CA THR A 170 0.02 9.49 -6.73
C THR A 170 0.61 8.16 -6.27
N GLY A 171 0.15 7.65 -5.14
CA GLY A 171 0.64 6.40 -4.55
C GLY A 171 0.59 6.38 -3.02
N PHE A 172 0.60 7.55 -2.38
CA PHE A 172 0.36 7.72 -0.94
C PHE A 172 -0.96 8.47 -0.72
N LEU A 173 -1.94 7.85 -0.05
CA LEU A 173 -3.29 8.43 0.11
C LEU A 173 -3.37 9.47 1.25
N SER A 174 -2.48 9.37 2.25
CA SER A 174 -2.37 10.29 3.39
C SER A 174 -0.96 10.84 3.51
N ARG A 175 -0.86 12.13 3.81
CA ARG A 175 0.40 12.85 3.97
C ARG A 175 0.41 13.57 5.30
N ASN A 176 1.22 13.10 6.24
CA ASN A 176 1.43 13.84 7.48
C ASN A 176 2.90 13.76 7.95
N ARG A 177 3.58 14.89 7.83
CA ARG A 177 4.99 15.05 8.19
C ARG A 177 5.26 14.84 9.69
N THR A 178 4.31 15.14 10.57
CA THR A 178 4.49 15.12 12.02
C THR A 178 3.91 13.88 12.69
N THR A 179 2.75 13.40 12.25
CA THR A 179 2.10 12.23 12.85
C THR A 179 2.41 10.92 12.11
N GLN A 180 2.80 11.00 10.84
CA GLN A 180 3.14 9.84 9.99
C GLN A 180 4.54 10.03 9.36
N ALA A 181 5.50 10.53 10.14
CA ALA A 181 6.83 10.91 9.66
C ALA A 181 7.54 9.80 8.87
N SER A 182 7.49 8.55 9.35
CA SER A 182 8.08 7.40 8.64
C SER A 182 7.49 7.20 7.25
N LEU A 183 6.17 7.30 7.08
CA LEU A 183 5.51 7.17 5.78
C LEU A 183 5.77 8.38 4.88
N TRP A 184 5.85 9.58 5.46
CA TRP A 184 6.24 10.79 4.73
C TRP A 184 7.65 10.69 4.12
N TRP A 185 8.57 10.05 4.84
CA TRP A 185 9.89 9.69 4.30
C TRP A 185 9.82 8.58 3.25
N GLY A 186 8.95 7.58 3.45
CA GLY A 186 8.67 6.55 2.42
C GLY A 186 8.18 7.15 1.11
N GLU A 187 7.22 8.08 1.19
CA GLU A 187 6.71 8.88 0.05
C GLU A 187 7.80 9.72 -0.62
N SER A 188 8.91 10.00 0.09
CA SER A 188 10.06 10.72 -0.45
C SER A 188 11.07 9.80 -1.13
N LEU A 189 11.38 8.66 -0.52
CA LEU A 189 12.38 7.71 -1.01
C LEU A 189 11.91 6.96 -2.26
N MET A 190 10.67 6.46 -2.27
CA MET A 190 10.15 5.67 -3.39
C MET A 190 10.22 6.40 -4.75
N PRO A 191 9.67 7.61 -4.92
CA PRO A 191 9.78 8.33 -6.20
C PRO A 191 11.21 8.78 -6.53
N THR A 192 12.04 9.04 -5.52
CA THR A 192 13.45 9.41 -5.73
C THR A 192 14.22 8.24 -6.34
N PHE A 193 14.17 7.05 -5.74
CA PHE A 193 14.84 5.88 -6.30
C PHE A 193 14.22 5.38 -7.60
N TRP A 194 12.91 5.57 -7.78
CA TRP A 194 12.24 5.38 -9.07
C TRP A 194 12.87 6.27 -10.16
N GLY A 195 13.06 7.56 -9.85
CA GLY A 195 13.69 8.51 -10.78
C GLY A 195 15.15 8.18 -11.07
N GLU A 196 15.92 7.75 -10.07
CA GLU A 196 17.32 7.36 -10.27
C GLU A 196 17.46 6.13 -11.18
N VAL A 197 16.68 5.07 -10.95
CA VAL A 197 16.80 3.83 -11.73
C VAL A 197 16.32 4.03 -13.18
N THR A 198 15.24 4.79 -13.38
CA THR A 198 14.70 5.05 -14.72
C THR A 198 15.60 5.99 -15.52
N LEU A 199 16.15 7.03 -14.88
CA LEU A 199 17.13 7.90 -15.52
C LEU A 199 18.41 7.15 -15.90
N MET A 200 18.88 6.23 -15.06
CA MET A 200 20.05 5.40 -15.35
C MET A 200 19.84 4.55 -16.62
N LEU A 201 18.66 3.92 -16.77
CA LEU A 201 18.31 3.19 -18.00
C LEU A 201 18.24 4.11 -19.22
N GLN A 202 17.72 5.33 -19.06
CA GLN A 202 17.67 6.31 -20.14
C GLN A 202 19.08 6.74 -20.58
N ASP A 203 19.97 7.06 -19.63
CA ASP A 203 21.35 7.47 -19.90
C ASP A 203 22.12 6.34 -20.62
N GLN A 204 21.92 5.10 -20.18
CA GLN A 204 22.54 3.93 -20.83
C GLN A 204 22.06 3.72 -22.26
N ARG A 205 20.75 3.86 -22.50
CA ARG A 205 20.21 3.80 -23.86
C ARG A 205 20.79 4.89 -24.76
N GLY A 206 20.99 6.10 -24.21
CA GLY A 206 21.67 7.19 -24.90
C GLY A 206 23.10 6.84 -25.31
N ALA A 207 23.86 6.22 -24.40
CA ALA A 207 25.25 5.83 -24.63
C ALA A 207 25.43 4.65 -25.60
N ILE A 208 24.43 3.77 -25.73
CA ILE A 208 24.48 2.60 -26.64
C ILE A 208 24.37 2.98 -28.12
N LYS A 209 23.86 4.17 -28.43
CA LYS A 209 23.83 4.64 -29.84
C LYS A 209 25.22 4.69 -30.48
N ASP A 210 26.29 4.62 -29.68
CA ASP A 210 27.68 4.65 -30.10
C ASP A 210 28.40 3.27 -29.95
N ASP A 211 27.69 2.19 -29.59
CA ASP A 211 28.25 0.85 -29.33
C ASP A 211 27.40 -0.27 -29.98
N ASP A 212 27.81 -0.71 -31.18
CA ASP A 212 27.09 -1.70 -32.01
C ASP A 212 26.91 -3.09 -31.35
N ASP A 213 27.70 -3.40 -30.31
CA ASP A 213 27.69 -4.72 -29.65
C ASP A 213 26.65 -4.82 -28.52
N LYS A 214 25.99 -3.71 -28.15
CA LYS A 214 25.01 -3.69 -27.05
C LYS A 214 23.57 -3.72 -27.54
N ILE A 215 22.77 -4.55 -26.88
CA ILE A 215 21.33 -4.62 -27.12
C ILE A 215 20.67 -3.32 -26.62
N GLY A 216 20.00 -2.61 -27.52
CA GLY A 216 19.10 -1.51 -27.17
C GLY A 216 17.88 -2.02 -26.41
N LEU A 217 17.97 -2.02 -25.08
CA LEU A 217 16.91 -2.53 -24.21
C LEU A 217 15.64 -1.68 -24.34
N ASN A 218 14.49 -2.34 -24.30
CA ASN A 218 13.18 -1.69 -24.32
C ASN A 218 12.33 -2.05 -23.11
N LYS A 219 12.52 -3.24 -22.55
CA LYS A 219 11.77 -3.76 -21.40
C LYS A 219 12.68 -4.53 -20.48
N GLY A 220 12.26 -4.70 -19.25
CA GLY A 220 12.87 -5.70 -18.40
C GLY A 220 12.14 -5.86 -17.09
N THR A 221 12.50 -6.89 -16.36
CA THR A 221 11.99 -7.15 -15.03
C THR A 221 13.15 -7.50 -14.13
N VAL A 222 13.13 -6.97 -12.91
CA VAL A 222 14.02 -7.38 -11.82
C VAL A 222 13.13 -7.85 -10.67
N SER A 223 13.27 -9.12 -10.28
CA SER A 223 12.56 -9.74 -9.17
C SER A 223 13.50 -9.87 -7.98
N PHE A 224 13.13 -9.27 -6.85
CA PHE A 224 13.83 -9.36 -5.58
C PHE A 224 13.08 -10.34 -4.68
N THR A 225 13.73 -11.43 -4.28
CA THR A 225 13.22 -12.36 -3.27
C THR A 225 13.94 -12.13 -1.96
N ILE A 226 13.19 -12.04 -0.87
CA ILE A 226 13.76 -11.75 0.44
C ILE A 226 14.55 -12.95 0.97
N ASN A 227 15.79 -12.71 1.39
CA ASN A 227 16.61 -13.70 2.06
C ASN A 227 16.53 -13.53 3.58
N ASP A 228 15.98 -14.52 4.28
CA ASP A 228 15.76 -14.47 5.72
C ASP A 228 17.03 -14.64 6.56
N THR A 229 18.15 -15.01 5.93
CA THR A 229 19.46 -15.12 6.60
C THR A 229 19.97 -13.74 7.07
N TYR A 230 19.60 -12.67 6.39
CA TYR A 230 20.09 -11.32 6.65
C TYR A 230 19.05 -10.49 7.41
N SER A 231 19.44 -9.94 8.56
CA SER A 231 18.59 -9.08 9.41
C SER A 231 18.77 -7.59 9.13
N ASN A 232 19.95 -7.17 8.64
CA ASN A 232 20.20 -5.78 8.25
C ASN A 232 19.82 -5.55 6.79
N ILE A 233 18.91 -4.60 6.56
CA ILE A 233 18.44 -4.21 5.22
C ILE A 233 19.52 -3.51 4.38
N GLU A 234 20.58 -2.99 5.01
CA GLU A 234 21.72 -2.46 4.25
C GLU A 234 22.51 -3.55 3.54
N ASP A 235 22.43 -4.80 4.02
CA ASP A 235 23.16 -5.90 3.41
C ASP A 235 22.67 -6.10 1.97
N PRO A 236 23.55 -6.04 0.96
CA PRO A 236 23.18 -6.32 -0.42
C PRO A 236 22.69 -7.76 -0.65
N GLY A 237 22.94 -8.68 0.29
CA GLY A 237 22.42 -10.04 0.30
C GLY A 237 21.01 -10.19 0.86
N VAL A 238 20.40 -9.11 1.37
CA VAL A 238 19.01 -9.16 1.90
C VAL A 238 18.00 -9.53 0.82
N PHE A 239 18.32 -9.22 -0.44
CA PHE A 239 17.60 -9.69 -1.61
C PHE A 239 18.46 -10.61 -2.45
N SER A 240 17.87 -11.73 -2.84
CA SER A 240 18.29 -12.52 -3.99
C SER A 240 17.57 -11.99 -5.22
N LEU A 241 18.25 -11.85 -6.35
CA LEU A 241 17.69 -11.29 -7.57
C LEU A 241 17.54 -12.35 -8.67
N ASP A 242 16.48 -12.24 -9.46
CA ASP A 242 16.39 -12.75 -10.83
C ASP A 242 16.04 -11.59 -11.75
N TYR A 243 16.55 -11.58 -12.98
CA TYR A 243 16.29 -10.49 -13.91
C TYR A 243 16.31 -10.93 -15.36
N ARG A 244 15.52 -10.24 -16.18
CA ARG A 244 15.52 -10.39 -17.65
C ARG A 244 15.26 -9.03 -18.28
N PHE A 245 16.15 -8.55 -19.13
CA PHE A 245 15.91 -7.39 -19.99
C PHE A 245 15.83 -7.83 -21.44
N TYR A 246 15.01 -7.14 -22.22
CA TYR A 246 14.69 -7.45 -23.59
C TYR A 246 14.94 -6.26 -24.50
N GLY A 247 15.50 -6.52 -25.68
CA GLY A 247 15.67 -5.57 -26.77
C GLY A 247 14.39 -5.35 -27.57
N SER A 248 14.53 -5.09 -28.87
CA SER A 248 13.38 -4.92 -29.77
C SER A 248 12.83 -6.27 -30.25
N LYS A 249 13.63 -7.33 -30.12
CA LYS A 249 13.27 -8.68 -30.56
C LYS A 249 13.32 -9.66 -29.40
N ILE A 250 12.49 -10.71 -29.46
CA ILE A 250 12.32 -11.68 -28.36
C ILE A 250 13.61 -12.45 -28.00
N TYR A 251 14.54 -12.60 -28.95
CA TYR A 251 15.82 -13.27 -28.73
C TYR A 251 16.93 -12.32 -28.25
N GLU A 252 16.70 -11.01 -28.26
CA GLU A 252 17.63 -10.01 -27.73
C GLU A 252 17.40 -9.92 -26.22
N VAL A 253 18.00 -10.85 -25.46
CA VAL A 253 17.81 -10.95 -24.01
C VAL A 253 19.13 -10.68 -23.28
N ALA A 254 19.12 -9.72 -22.37
CA ALA A 254 20.18 -9.53 -21.38
C ALA A 254 19.75 -10.17 -20.05
N CYS A 255 20.32 -11.33 -19.75
CA CYS A 255 20.09 -12.05 -18.50
C CYS A 255 21.26 -12.98 -18.16
N CYS A 256 21.08 -13.68 -17.04
CA CYS A 256 21.69 -14.99 -16.80
C CYS A 256 23.22 -14.99 -16.85
N PRO A 257 23.88 -14.12 -16.06
CA PRO A 257 25.33 -14.09 -16.03
C PRO A 257 25.85 -15.39 -15.42
N ASN A 258 27.04 -15.83 -15.84
CA ASN A 258 27.74 -16.98 -15.26
C ASN A 258 28.30 -16.64 -13.88
N LEU A 259 27.43 -16.27 -12.95
CA LEU A 259 27.75 -15.90 -11.58
C LEU A 259 27.19 -16.91 -10.58
N PRO A 260 27.84 -17.10 -9.43
CA PRO A 260 27.31 -17.95 -8.36
C PRO A 260 25.94 -17.47 -7.89
N LEU A 261 25.03 -18.42 -7.67
CA LEU A 261 23.72 -18.17 -7.06
C LEU A 261 23.82 -18.19 -5.52
N PRO A 262 22.98 -17.43 -4.80
CA PRO A 262 21.99 -16.47 -5.33
C PRO A 262 22.64 -15.18 -5.86
N LEU A 263 22.08 -14.61 -6.93
CA LEU A 263 22.52 -13.31 -7.44
C LEU A 263 22.14 -12.21 -6.43
N THR A 264 23.05 -11.27 -6.22
CA THR A 264 22.82 -10.09 -5.37
C THR A 264 23.13 -8.83 -6.17
N ALA A 265 22.54 -7.70 -5.79
CA ALA A 265 22.76 -6.43 -6.49
C ALA A 265 24.25 -6.06 -6.52
N LYS A 266 24.96 -6.32 -5.41
CA LYS A 266 26.40 -6.09 -5.29
C LYS A 266 27.24 -7.04 -6.15
N ALA A 267 26.82 -8.29 -6.33
CA ALA A 267 27.54 -9.20 -7.20
C ALA A 267 27.45 -8.73 -8.66
N LEU A 268 26.25 -8.38 -9.11
CA LEU A 268 25.99 -7.88 -10.47
C LEU A 268 26.66 -6.54 -10.77
N ASP A 269 26.69 -5.64 -9.78
CA ASP A 269 27.39 -4.35 -9.85
C ASP A 269 28.91 -4.53 -9.97
N ARG A 270 29.50 -5.43 -9.16
CA ARG A 270 30.94 -5.73 -9.21
C ARG A 270 31.39 -6.37 -10.52
N SER A 271 30.53 -7.15 -11.15
CA SER A 271 30.80 -7.76 -12.46
C SER A 271 30.44 -6.86 -13.64
N ASP A 272 30.07 -5.60 -13.39
CA ASP A 272 29.63 -4.62 -14.38
C ASP A 272 28.60 -5.22 -15.37
N THR A 273 27.69 -6.02 -14.82
CA THR A 273 26.76 -6.79 -15.65
C THR A 273 25.74 -5.83 -16.26
N TYR A 274 25.64 -5.80 -17.59
CA TYR A 274 24.63 -5.01 -18.29
C TYR A 274 23.20 -5.45 -17.88
N SER A 275 22.27 -4.56 -17.53
CA SER A 275 22.20 -3.09 -17.68
C SER A 275 22.74 -2.28 -16.49
N ASN A 276 23.55 -2.82 -15.58
CA ASN A 276 24.17 -2.11 -14.45
C ASN A 276 23.25 -1.15 -13.65
N VAL A 277 21.99 -1.55 -13.41
CA VAL A 277 21.01 -0.78 -12.61
C VAL A 277 20.90 -1.24 -11.16
N TRP A 278 21.73 -2.20 -10.78
CA TRP A 278 21.46 -3.14 -9.71
C TRP A 278 21.33 -2.49 -8.33
N LEU A 279 22.26 -1.60 -7.97
CA LEU A 279 22.22 -0.91 -6.67
C LEU A 279 21.06 0.09 -6.54
N LYS A 280 20.67 0.72 -7.66
CA LYS A 280 19.53 1.66 -7.68
C LYS A 280 18.20 0.92 -7.61
N ALA A 281 18.07 -0.19 -8.34
CA ALA A 281 16.92 -1.07 -8.25
C ALA A 281 16.79 -1.69 -6.84
N ASP A 282 17.91 -2.10 -6.22
CA ASP A 282 17.96 -2.59 -4.83
C ASP A 282 17.48 -1.52 -3.84
N SER A 283 17.92 -0.27 -4.00
CA SER A 283 17.49 0.85 -3.15
C SER A 283 15.99 1.12 -3.28
N LEU A 284 15.44 1.05 -4.50
CA LEU A 284 14.01 1.17 -4.77
C LEU A 284 13.22 0.02 -4.11
N GLY A 285 13.68 -1.23 -4.25
CA GLY A 285 13.08 -2.40 -3.62
C GLY A 285 13.08 -2.30 -2.08
N LYS A 286 14.18 -1.85 -1.48
CA LYS A 286 14.30 -1.67 -0.03
C LYS A 286 13.42 -0.53 0.50
N ALA A 287 13.28 0.55 -0.26
CA ALA A 287 12.36 1.64 0.05
C ALA A 287 10.90 1.16 0.03
N ALA A 288 10.50 0.39 -1.00
CA ALA A 288 9.17 -0.20 -1.09
C ALA A 288 8.90 -1.18 0.06
N TYR A 289 9.82 -2.11 0.33
CA TYR A 289 9.76 -3.03 1.46
C TYR A 289 9.53 -2.29 2.78
N SER A 290 10.35 -1.27 3.04
CA SER A 290 10.28 -0.48 4.26
C SER A 290 8.94 0.27 4.39
N ALA A 291 8.47 0.90 3.30
CA ALA A 291 7.19 1.61 3.26
C ALA A 291 6.00 0.68 3.53
N ILE A 292 5.99 -0.51 2.90
CA ILE A 292 4.94 -1.51 3.09
C ILE A 292 4.88 -1.97 4.55
N LEU A 293 6.01 -2.26 5.18
CA LEU A 293 6.02 -2.71 6.58
C LEU A 293 5.54 -1.62 7.55
N VAL A 294 5.88 -0.35 7.30
CA VAL A 294 5.37 0.76 8.12
C VAL A 294 3.87 0.93 7.92
N ASP A 295 3.38 0.89 6.68
CA ASP A 295 1.95 1.06 6.38
C ASP A 295 1.10 -0.09 6.97
N LEU A 296 1.61 -1.32 6.90
CA LEU A 296 1.02 -2.51 7.50
C LEU A 296 1.26 -2.60 9.02
N GLY A 297 1.93 -1.64 9.64
CA GLY A 297 2.00 -1.55 11.10
C GLY A 297 2.93 -2.56 11.77
N GLN A 298 3.92 -3.09 11.05
CA GLN A 298 4.76 -4.20 11.51
C GLN A 298 5.97 -3.73 12.34
N LYS A 299 5.78 -3.59 13.66
CA LYS A 299 6.84 -3.20 14.61
C LYS A 299 7.91 -4.26 14.84
N ALA A 300 7.53 -5.52 14.82
CA ALA A 300 8.41 -6.66 15.11
C ALA A 300 8.86 -7.37 13.83
N ALA A 301 9.02 -6.61 12.73
CA ALA A 301 9.54 -7.17 11.50
C ALA A 301 10.95 -7.76 11.73
N PRO A 302 11.27 -8.92 11.14
CA PRO A 302 12.53 -9.62 11.40
C PRO A 302 13.75 -8.86 10.85
N LYS A 303 13.54 -7.95 9.90
CA LYS A 303 14.58 -7.14 9.26
C LYS A 303 14.47 -5.68 9.70
N SER A 304 15.61 -5.00 9.80
CA SER A 304 15.64 -3.57 10.03
C SER A 304 14.86 -2.80 8.96
N ASN A 305 14.24 -1.68 9.31
CA ASN A 305 13.41 -0.90 8.40
C ASN A 305 13.99 0.52 8.26
N ILE A 306 14.24 0.94 7.02
CA ILE A 306 14.85 2.25 6.68
C ILE A 306 14.06 3.40 7.31
N LEU A 307 12.73 3.28 7.37
CA LEU A 307 11.84 4.36 7.79
C LEU A 307 11.66 4.46 9.30
N THR A 308 12.22 3.53 10.08
CA THR A 308 12.17 3.54 11.55
C THR A 308 13.52 3.72 12.21
N ASP A 309 14.61 3.47 11.48
CA ASP A 309 15.97 3.63 11.95
C ASP A 309 16.56 4.95 11.43
N ALA A 310 16.89 5.86 12.35
CA ALA A 310 17.41 7.19 12.01
C ALA A 310 18.76 7.14 11.26
N LYS A 311 19.62 6.16 11.56
CA LYS A 311 20.92 6.01 10.90
C LYS A 311 20.73 5.53 9.47
N LEU A 312 19.88 4.53 9.28
CA LEU A 312 19.52 4.06 7.93
C LEU A 312 18.88 5.18 7.12
N LEU A 313 17.88 5.86 7.69
CA LEU A 313 17.19 6.93 6.99
C LEU A 313 18.14 8.07 6.59
N THR A 314 19.06 8.45 7.47
CA THR A 314 20.10 9.46 7.16
C THR A 314 20.88 9.06 5.92
N ARG A 315 21.35 7.81 5.84
CA ARG A 315 22.12 7.30 4.70
C ARG A 315 21.31 7.30 3.41
N TYR A 316 20.08 6.79 3.46
CA TYR A 316 19.21 6.71 2.28
C TYR A 316 18.68 8.07 1.80
N THR A 317 18.82 9.13 2.61
CA THR A 317 18.40 10.49 2.27
C THR A 317 19.56 11.46 2.06
N GLU A 318 20.82 11.01 2.18
CA GLU A 318 22.01 11.87 2.15
C GLU A 318 22.08 12.74 0.89
N ASN A 319 21.76 12.16 -0.27
CA ASN A 319 21.86 12.83 -1.57
C ASN A 319 20.52 13.34 -2.11
N LEU A 320 19.46 13.33 -1.30
CA LEU A 320 18.09 13.59 -1.77
C LEU A 320 17.93 14.96 -2.44
N SER A 321 18.62 15.99 -1.93
CA SER A 321 18.60 17.35 -2.50
C SER A 321 19.37 17.50 -3.81
N THR A 322 20.31 16.59 -4.09
CA THR A 322 21.20 16.64 -5.26
C THR A 322 20.92 15.57 -6.30
N THR A 323 20.06 14.60 -5.99
CA THR A 323 19.73 13.50 -6.88
C THR A 323 19.15 14.02 -8.19
N ARG A 324 19.83 13.68 -9.30
CA ARG A 324 19.34 13.96 -10.64
C ARG A 324 18.20 13.02 -10.97
N MET A 325 17.08 13.59 -11.40
CA MET A 325 15.97 12.89 -12.03
C MET A 325 15.69 13.60 -13.35
N ALA A 326 14.96 12.96 -14.27
CA ALA A 326 14.55 13.57 -15.53
C ALA A 326 13.57 14.75 -15.28
N ASN A 327 12.40 14.79 -15.91
CA ASN A 327 11.40 15.85 -15.68
C ASN A 327 10.52 15.57 -14.45
N LEU A 328 11.06 14.85 -13.47
CA LEU A 328 10.39 14.38 -12.26
C LEU A 328 10.82 15.23 -11.07
N ARG A 329 10.00 15.21 -10.03
CA ARG A 329 10.36 15.75 -8.72
C ARG A 329 10.42 14.63 -7.70
N SER A 330 11.39 14.70 -6.78
CA SER A 330 11.41 13.88 -5.57
C SER A 330 10.12 14.07 -4.78
N GLY A 331 9.87 13.17 -3.83
CA GLY A 331 8.71 13.28 -2.97
C GLY A 331 8.71 14.52 -2.07
N PRO A 332 7.91 14.53 -1.00
CA PRO A 332 7.68 15.76 -0.24
C PRO A 332 8.91 16.28 0.52
N ALA A 333 9.91 15.43 0.79
CA ALA A 333 11.21 15.88 1.28
C ALA A 333 12.04 16.54 0.17
N ASN A 334 12.72 17.63 0.52
CA ASN A 334 13.63 18.35 -0.37
C ASN A 334 15.09 18.35 0.13
N ASP A 335 15.37 17.65 1.23
CA ASP A 335 16.68 17.58 1.87
C ASP A 335 16.79 16.28 2.68
N SER A 336 17.99 16.00 3.19
CA SER A 336 18.31 14.83 4.00
C SER A 336 17.53 14.80 5.32
N TYR A 337 17.40 13.60 5.90
CA TYR A 337 16.82 13.43 7.23
C TYR A 337 17.58 14.23 8.29
N SER A 338 18.91 14.27 8.21
CA SER A 338 19.71 15.03 9.18
C SER A 338 19.38 16.53 9.18
N ALA A 339 19.07 17.10 8.01
CA ALA A 339 18.65 18.49 7.90
C ALA A 339 17.20 18.71 8.38
N LEU A 340 16.29 17.79 8.04
CA LEU A 340 14.85 17.97 8.28
C LEU A 340 14.34 17.37 9.60
N GLN A 341 15.13 16.58 10.33
CA GLN A 341 14.68 15.85 11.52
C GLN A 341 14.04 16.72 12.60
N LYS A 342 14.48 17.99 12.73
CA LYS A 342 13.93 18.96 13.70
C LYS A 342 12.52 19.44 13.33
N THR A 343 12.14 19.32 12.06
CA THR A 343 10.88 19.80 11.50
C THR A 343 9.98 18.65 11.03
N THR A 344 10.45 17.40 11.15
CA THR A 344 9.66 16.17 10.97
C THR A 344 9.26 15.58 12.31
N GLY A 345 8.19 14.79 12.33
CA GLY A 345 7.79 14.02 13.51
C GLY A 345 8.78 12.90 13.85
N LYS A 346 8.53 12.24 14.98
CA LYS A 346 9.31 11.08 15.42
C LYS A 346 9.08 9.90 14.46
N LEU A 347 10.17 9.23 14.07
CA LEU A 347 10.09 7.97 13.32
C LEU A 347 9.42 6.88 14.16
N GLY A 348 8.57 6.08 13.54
CA GLY A 348 7.88 4.99 14.20
C GLY A 348 6.79 4.35 13.35
N ILE A 349 6.26 3.25 13.88
CA ILE A 349 5.21 2.46 13.24
C ILE A 349 3.94 2.57 14.07
N ILE A 350 2.84 2.90 13.41
CA ILE A 350 1.50 2.90 14.00
C ILE A 350 0.84 1.56 13.66
N PRO A 351 0.25 0.83 14.63
CA PRO A 351 -0.47 -0.41 14.35
C PRO A 351 -1.50 -0.23 13.24
N SER A 352 -1.50 -1.17 12.30
CA SER A 352 -2.35 -1.10 11.13
C SER A 352 -3.63 -1.88 11.35
N LEU A 353 -4.73 -1.25 10.95
CA LEU A 353 -6.07 -1.81 10.89
C LEU A 353 -6.51 -1.73 9.43
N SER A 354 -7.25 -2.72 8.94
CA SER A 354 -7.95 -2.54 7.67
C SER A 354 -8.91 -1.36 7.81
N SER A 355 -8.72 -0.37 6.95
CA SER A 355 -9.58 0.79 6.81
C SER A 355 -10.50 0.54 5.65
N LEU A 356 -11.62 -0.09 5.95
CA LEU A 356 -12.76 -0.03 5.05
C LEU A 356 -13.45 1.31 5.24
N ARG A 357 -13.79 1.96 4.12
CA ARG A 357 -14.71 3.10 4.11
C ARG A 357 -16.12 2.74 4.60
N ARG A 358 -16.36 1.52 5.11
CA ARG A 358 -17.69 0.94 5.32
C ARG A 358 -17.68 -0.09 6.45
N THR A 359 -18.10 0.32 7.64
CA THR A 359 -18.63 -0.57 8.68
C THR A 359 -20.08 -0.17 8.87
N SER A 360 -21.03 -1.04 8.53
CA SER A 360 -22.45 -0.69 8.58
C SER A 360 -22.99 -0.73 10.01
N VAL A 361 -23.51 0.38 10.50
CA VAL A 361 -24.23 0.52 11.77
C VAL A 361 -25.67 0.85 11.44
N ARG A 362 -26.61 -0.05 11.73
CA ARG A 362 -28.03 0.31 11.63
C ARG A 362 -28.40 1.36 12.70
N SER A 363 -28.82 2.54 12.28
CA SER A 363 -29.28 3.66 13.10
C SER A 363 -30.47 4.35 12.42
N ARG A 364 -31.35 5.03 13.17
CA ARG A 364 -32.61 5.54 12.63
C ARG A 364 -32.39 6.76 11.71
N GLY A 365 -32.95 6.71 10.50
CA GLY A 365 -33.11 7.87 9.63
C GLY A 365 -34.38 8.66 9.94
N SER A 366 -34.26 9.99 10.09
CA SER A 366 -35.43 10.87 10.03
C SER A 366 -35.68 11.21 8.58
N SER A 367 -36.69 10.59 7.97
CA SER A 367 -37.35 11.18 6.80
C SER A 367 -37.98 12.50 7.25
N ARG A 368 -37.38 13.62 6.87
CA ARG A 368 -38.03 14.93 6.83
C ARG A 368 -38.58 15.17 5.43
N GLN A 369 -39.46 14.31 4.94
CA GLN A 369 -40.27 14.56 3.75
C GLN A 369 -41.52 13.69 3.86
N GLY A 370 -42.64 14.28 4.31
CA GLY A 370 -43.92 13.56 4.38
C GLY A 370 -44.90 13.98 5.47
N ILE A 371 -44.71 15.10 6.17
CA ILE A 371 -45.73 15.64 7.11
C ILE A 371 -45.91 17.14 6.84
N LEU A 372 -46.58 17.48 5.74
CA LEU A 372 -47.09 18.84 5.53
C LEU A 372 -48.36 18.91 4.66
N SER A 373 -49.12 17.82 4.52
CA SER A 373 -50.27 17.79 3.60
C SER A 373 -51.59 17.28 4.18
N LEU A 374 -51.79 17.23 5.51
CA LEU A 374 -53.05 16.75 6.09
C LEU A 374 -53.63 17.63 7.21
N LEU A 375 -53.43 18.96 7.14
CA LEU A 375 -54.08 19.93 8.03
C LEU A 375 -54.78 21.08 7.29
N SER A 376 -55.42 20.76 6.17
CA SER A 376 -56.37 21.67 5.52
C SER A 376 -57.54 20.87 4.93
N LEU A 377 -58.46 20.46 5.81
CA LEU A 377 -59.92 20.43 5.62
C LEU A 377 -60.58 19.99 6.93
#